data_AF-A0A1A8M060-F1
#
_entry.id   AF-A0A1A8M060-F1
#
_cell.length_a   1.000
_cell.length_b   1.000
_cell.length_c   1.000
_cell.angle_alpha   90.00
_cell.angle_beta   90.00
_cell.angle_gamma   90.00
#
_symmetry.space_group_name_H-M   'P 1'
#
loop_
_entity.id
_entity.type
_entity.pdbx_description
1 polymer ?
#
loop_
_entity_poly.entity_id
_entity_poly.type
_entity_poly.pdbx_seq_one_letter_code
_entity_poly.pdbx_strand_id
1 'polypeptide(L)'
;DKKDAGKVPVIEETKVKQLYETEASLEPDGNVDYGIAGGNSIYSAILSRNEAVKDAKRLKTFLELRDKYVEKNVLFEDPLFPANDSSLFYSQKPSMKFEWKRPTQICDNPHFIVDGANRTDICQGELGDCWLLAAIACLTLNEKLLYRVIPRDQSFTENYAGIFHFQFWR
;
A
#
# COMPACT_ATOMS: atom_id res chain seq x y z
N ASP A 1 -2.57 -9.74 66.99
CA ASP A 1 -3.55 -8.82 66.37
C ASP A 1 -2.92 -7.58 65.77
N LYS A 2 -2.59 -7.65 64.48
CA LYS A 2 -2.43 -6.48 63.61
C LYS A 2 -3.17 -6.80 62.32
N LYS A 3 -4.33 -6.16 62.13
CA LYS A 3 -5.20 -6.28 60.96
C LYS A 3 -4.51 -5.62 59.77
N ASP A 4 -4.29 -6.39 58.72
CA ASP A 4 -3.82 -5.91 57.42
C ASP A 4 -5.00 -5.26 56.70
N ALA A 5 -4.91 -3.96 56.44
CA ALA A 5 -5.95 -3.17 55.80
C ALA A 5 -5.75 -3.26 54.27
N GLY A 6 -6.66 -3.97 53.61
CA GLY A 6 -6.67 -4.12 52.16
C GLY A 6 -6.68 -2.77 51.42
N LYS A 7 -5.72 -2.57 50.52
CA LYS A 7 -5.71 -1.49 49.55
C LYS A 7 -6.78 -1.77 48.49
N VAL A 8 -7.85 -0.98 48.51
CA VAL A 8 -8.86 -0.92 47.44
C VAL A 8 -8.28 -0.04 46.31
N PRO A 9 -8.38 -0.44 45.02
CA PRO A 9 -7.91 0.42 43.93
C PRO A 9 -8.90 1.57 43.72
N VAL A 10 -8.35 2.77 43.57
CA VAL A 10 -9.10 4.00 43.23
C VAL A 10 -9.56 3.87 41.77
N ILE A 11 -10.87 3.81 41.57
CA ILE A 11 -11.50 3.89 40.24
C ILE A 11 -11.74 5.37 39.97
N GLU A 12 -10.93 5.98 39.09
CA GLU A 12 -11.23 7.31 38.57
C GLU A 12 -12.29 7.18 37.47
N GLU A 13 -13.49 7.68 37.73
CA GLU A 13 -14.54 7.80 36.72
C GLU A 13 -14.16 8.90 35.71
N THR A 14 -13.56 8.48 34.60
CA THR A 14 -13.34 9.37 33.46
C THR A 14 -14.68 9.64 32.76
N LYS A 15 -15.22 10.85 32.92
CA LYS A 15 -16.35 11.34 32.11
C LYS A 15 -15.91 11.49 30.66
N VAL A 16 -16.20 10.49 29.83
CA VAL A 16 -16.08 10.58 28.37
C VAL A 16 -17.19 11.50 27.85
N LYS A 17 -16.84 12.62 27.21
CA LYS A 17 -17.81 13.40 26.43
C LYS A 17 -18.21 12.58 25.21
N GLN A 18 -19.46 12.16 25.16
CA GLN A 18 -20.10 11.56 23.99
C GLN A 18 -20.05 12.58 22.85
N LEU A 19 -19.20 12.33 21.85
CA LEU A 19 -19.24 13.05 20.59
C LEU A 19 -20.42 12.49 19.80
N TYR A 20 -21.39 13.36 19.52
CA TYR A 20 -22.54 13.09 18.68
C TYR A 20 -22.09 12.79 17.26
N GLU A 21 -22.80 11.88 16.60
CA GLU A 21 -22.62 11.56 15.18
C GLU A 21 -22.81 12.84 14.35
N THR A 22 -21.79 13.23 13.60
CA THR A 22 -21.91 14.31 12.62
C THR A 22 -22.60 13.74 11.40
N GLU A 23 -23.89 14.04 11.24
CA GLU A 23 -24.62 13.79 10.00
C GLU A 23 -23.89 14.51 8.85
N ALA A 24 -23.45 13.75 7.85
CA ALA A 24 -22.92 14.29 6.61
C ALA A 24 -24.07 15.00 5.88
N SER A 25 -24.12 16.33 6.01
CA SER A 25 -25.10 17.17 5.33
C SER A 25 -24.91 17.02 3.81
N LEU A 26 -25.91 16.43 3.16
CA LEU A 26 -26.09 16.43 1.72
C LEU A 26 -26.54 17.84 1.32
N GLU A 27 -25.61 18.68 0.87
CA GLU A 27 -25.91 19.93 0.17
C GLU A 27 -25.20 19.92 -1.19
N PRO A 28 -25.83 20.42 -2.26
CA PRO A 28 -25.38 20.22 -3.64
C PRO A 28 -24.15 21.07 -3.95
N ASP A 29 -23.18 20.46 -4.63
CA ASP A 29 -21.90 21.06 -5.03
C ASP A 29 -22.06 22.44 -5.66
N GLY A 30 -21.79 23.47 -4.85
CA GLY A 30 -21.54 24.81 -5.32
C GLY A 30 -20.26 24.82 -6.14
N ASN A 31 -20.38 25.27 -7.38
CA ASN A 31 -19.34 25.41 -8.39
C ASN A 31 -18.09 26.12 -7.82
N VAL A 32 -17.11 25.36 -7.34
CA VAL A 32 -15.79 25.89 -6.95
C VAL A 32 -14.91 25.88 -8.18
N ASP A 33 -14.80 27.05 -8.81
CA ASP A 33 -13.90 27.34 -9.91
C ASP A 33 -12.43 27.20 -9.43
N TYR A 34 -11.86 26.01 -9.60
CA TYR A 34 -10.42 25.81 -9.46
C TYR A 34 -9.73 26.33 -10.72
N GLY A 35 -9.35 27.61 -10.67
CA GLY A 35 -8.58 28.30 -11.68
C GLY A 35 -7.36 27.51 -12.16
N ILE A 36 -7.45 27.13 -13.43
CA ILE A 36 -6.44 26.97 -14.49
C ILE A 36 -4.95 26.86 -14.07
N ALA A 37 -4.41 25.67 -14.36
CA ALA A 37 -3.10 25.38 -14.98
C ALA A 37 -1.84 26.05 -14.40
N GLY A 38 -1.24 25.37 -13.43
CA GLY A 38 0.22 25.36 -13.26
C GLY A 38 0.72 23.93 -13.46
N GLY A 39 1.58 23.70 -14.45
CA GLY A 39 2.09 22.38 -14.86
C GLY A 39 2.92 21.60 -13.82
N ASN A 40 2.92 22.02 -12.54
CA ASN A 40 3.73 21.45 -11.46
C ASN A 40 2.91 21.20 -10.17
N SER A 41 1.63 20.84 -10.29
CA SER A 41 0.82 20.44 -9.13
C SER A 41 1.11 18.98 -8.78
N ILE A 42 1.29 18.65 -7.50
CA ILE A 42 1.40 17.25 -7.05
C ILE A 42 0.23 16.39 -7.55
N TYR A 43 -0.94 17.03 -7.70
CA TYR A 43 -2.14 16.40 -8.24
C TYR A 43 -2.02 16.10 -9.72
N SER A 44 -1.34 16.92 -10.53
CA SER A 44 -1.16 16.63 -11.96
C SER A 44 -0.21 15.44 -12.18
N ALA A 45 0.84 15.29 -11.37
CA ALA A 45 1.69 14.10 -11.41
C ALA A 45 0.94 12.83 -10.98
N ILE A 46 0.12 12.92 -9.92
CA ILE A 46 -0.72 11.81 -9.46
C ILE A 46 -1.79 11.47 -10.51
N LEU A 47 -2.48 12.46 -11.06
CA LEU A 47 -3.51 12.28 -12.09
C LEU A 47 -2.93 11.76 -13.42
N SER A 48 -1.74 12.22 -13.84
CA SER A 48 -1.06 11.73 -15.04
C SER A 48 -0.58 10.28 -14.89
N ARG A 49 -0.02 9.90 -13.73
CA ARG A 49 0.28 8.49 -13.41
C ARG A 49 -0.99 7.63 -13.44
N ASN A 50 -2.10 8.18 -12.97
CA ASN A 50 -3.39 7.53 -13.00
C ASN A 50 -4.00 7.44 -14.42
N GLU A 51 -3.64 8.30 -15.36
CA GLU A 51 -3.99 8.15 -16.78
C GLU A 51 -3.20 7.03 -17.45
N ALA A 52 -1.92 6.85 -17.10
CA ALA A 52 -1.17 5.65 -17.50
C ALA A 52 -1.83 4.35 -16.97
N VAL A 53 -2.49 4.41 -15.80
CA VAL A 53 -3.33 3.31 -15.27
C VAL A 53 -4.62 3.11 -16.09
N LYS A 54 -5.19 4.17 -16.68
CA LYS A 54 -6.33 4.04 -17.61
C LYS A 54 -5.90 3.42 -18.94
N ASP A 55 -4.71 3.75 -19.43
CA ASP A 55 -4.08 3.07 -20.57
C ASP A 55 -3.63 1.63 -20.24
N ALA A 56 -3.41 1.30 -18.96
CA ALA A 56 -3.14 -0.06 -18.49
C ALA A 56 -4.36 -1.01 -18.53
N LYS A 57 -5.57 -0.52 -18.83
CA LYS A 57 -6.69 -1.37 -19.30
C LYS A 57 -6.29 -2.19 -20.57
N ARG A 58 -5.17 -1.80 -21.20
CA ARG A 58 -4.59 -2.31 -22.46
C ARG A 58 -3.28 -3.09 -22.27
N LEU A 59 -2.72 -3.16 -21.06
CA LEU A 59 -1.74 -4.19 -20.73
C LEU A 59 -2.58 -5.41 -20.36
N LYS A 60 -2.45 -6.50 -21.13
CA LYS A 60 -3.24 -7.74 -21.01
C LYS A 60 -3.51 -8.15 -19.56
N THR A 61 -4.60 -8.90 -19.32
CA THR A 61 -4.88 -9.58 -18.05
C THR A 61 -3.58 -10.07 -17.41
N PHE A 62 -3.34 -9.78 -16.12
CA PHE A 62 -2.11 -10.16 -15.39
C PHE A 62 -1.65 -11.59 -15.71
N LEU A 63 -2.60 -12.53 -15.78
CA LEU A 63 -2.36 -13.92 -16.15
C LEU A 63 -1.68 -14.07 -17.51
N GLU A 64 -2.19 -13.44 -18.57
CA GLU A 64 -1.58 -13.50 -19.90
C GLU A 64 -0.17 -12.92 -19.93
N LEU A 65 0.06 -11.86 -19.15
CA LEU A 65 1.37 -11.22 -19.07
C LEU A 65 2.35 -12.10 -18.30
N ARG A 66 1.96 -12.66 -17.16
CA ARG A 66 2.74 -13.63 -16.39
C ARG A 66 3.09 -14.83 -17.27
N ASP A 67 2.10 -15.47 -17.88
CA ASP A 67 2.27 -16.70 -18.64
C ASP A 67 3.21 -16.48 -19.85
N LYS A 68 3.11 -15.34 -20.53
CA LYS A 68 4.04 -14.93 -21.59
C LYS A 68 5.50 -14.86 -21.11
N TYR A 69 5.75 -14.33 -19.91
CA TYR A 69 7.11 -14.17 -19.39
C TYR A 69 7.64 -15.47 -18.76
N VAL A 70 6.75 -16.30 -18.20
CA VAL A 70 7.06 -17.70 -17.82
C VAL A 70 7.52 -18.48 -19.05
N GLU A 71 6.75 -18.44 -20.15
CA GLU A 71 7.09 -19.14 -21.40
C GLU A 71 8.42 -18.67 -22.00
N LYS A 72 8.69 -17.37 -21.95
CA LYS A 72 9.95 -16.79 -22.43
C LYS A 72 11.14 -17.08 -21.51
N ASN A 73 10.90 -17.55 -20.29
CA ASN A 73 11.92 -17.71 -19.25
C ASN A 73 12.73 -16.42 -19.00
N VAL A 74 12.03 -15.27 -18.98
CA VAL A 74 12.61 -13.95 -18.72
C VAL A 74 11.77 -13.27 -17.65
N LEU A 75 12.42 -12.55 -16.73
CA LEU A 75 11.71 -11.82 -15.69
C LEU A 75 11.09 -10.53 -16.24
N PHE A 76 9.87 -10.23 -15.81
CA PHE A 76 9.15 -9.03 -16.18
C PHE A 76 9.83 -7.76 -15.64
N GLU A 77 9.88 -6.74 -16.49
CA GLU A 77 10.29 -5.38 -16.17
C GLU A 77 9.15 -4.44 -16.57
N ASP A 78 8.68 -3.63 -15.63
CA ASP A 78 7.55 -2.73 -15.86
C ASP A 78 8.01 -1.48 -16.63
N PRO A 79 7.53 -1.26 -17.87
CA PRO A 79 7.89 -0.07 -18.64
C PRO A 79 7.26 1.22 -18.10
N LEU A 80 6.17 1.13 -17.32
CA LEU A 80 5.46 2.27 -16.75
C LEU A 80 5.97 2.65 -15.35
N PHE A 81 6.64 1.71 -14.67
CA PHE A 81 7.24 1.91 -13.36
C PHE A 81 8.65 1.32 -13.30
N PRO A 82 9.63 1.92 -14.00
CA PRO A 82 10.96 1.35 -14.16
C PRO A 82 11.77 1.37 -12.85
N ALA A 83 12.70 0.43 -12.69
CA ALA A 83 13.58 0.33 -11.52
C ALA A 83 14.73 1.37 -11.54
N ASN A 84 14.38 2.66 -11.51
CA ASN A 84 15.33 3.78 -11.48
C ASN A 84 14.76 4.98 -10.68
N ASP A 85 15.54 6.06 -10.58
CA ASP A 85 15.18 7.23 -9.76
C ASP A 85 13.85 7.90 -10.16
N SER A 86 13.40 7.78 -11.41
CA SER A 86 12.12 8.37 -11.85
C SER A 86 10.89 7.78 -11.14
N SER A 87 11.02 6.54 -10.65
CA SER A 87 9.98 5.87 -9.86
C SER A 87 10.06 6.19 -8.37
N LEU A 88 11.19 6.70 -7.88
CA LEU A 88 11.39 7.06 -6.48
C LEU A 88 11.06 8.53 -6.20
N PHE A 89 11.53 9.44 -7.06
CA PHE A 89 11.53 10.87 -6.78
C PHE A 89 10.89 11.65 -7.92
N TYR A 90 10.14 12.69 -7.58
CA TYR A 90 9.55 13.63 -8.55
C TYR A 90 10.29 14.98 -8.61
N SER A 91 11.15 15.27 -7.65
CA SER A 91 11.82 16.58 -7.54
C SER A 91 13.25 16.47 -6.99
N GLN A 92 13.40 16.25 -5.68
CA GLN A 92 14.70 16.19 -5.02
C GLN A 92 15.21 14.75 -4.96
N LYS A 93 16.45 14.55 -5.44
CA LYS A 93 17.17 13.31 -5.30
C LYS A 93 18.03 13.37 -4.03
N PRO A 94 17.81 12.48 -3.04
CA PRO A 94 18.70 12.37 -1.88
C PRO A 94 20.13 12.02 -2.31
N SER A 95 21.12 12.33 -1.47
CA SER A 95 22.51 11.93 -1.70
C SER A 95 22.75 10.42 -1.57
N MET A 96 21.78 9.70 -1.00
CA MET A 96 21.81 8.25 -0.84
C MET A 96 21.67 7.55 -2.20
N LYS A 97 22.45 6.48 -2.39
CA LYS A 97 22.38 5.64 -3.59
C LYS A 97 21.50 4.42 -3.29
N PHE A 98 20.50 4.20 -4.13
CA PHE A 98 19.63 3.03 -4.06
C PHE A 98 20.05 1.99 -5.11
N GLU A 99 20.02 0.72 -4.72
CA GLU A 99 20.20 -0.41 -5.62
C GLU A 99 18.88 -1.20 -5.65
N TRP A 100 18.34 -1.41 -6.86
CA TRP A 100 17.12 -2.18 -7.04
C TRP A 100 17.44 -3.68 -7.08
N LYS A 101 16.85 -4.44 -6.15
CA LYS A 101 17.00 -5.90 -6.08
C LYS A 101 15.65 -6.59 -6.08
N ARG A 102 15.56 -7.71 -6.78
CA ARG A 102 14.43 -8.64 -6.67
C ARG A 102 14.55 -9.45 -5.37
N PRO A 103 13.45 -9.97 -4.82
CA PRO A 103 13.49 -10.78 -3.58
C PRO A 103 14.46 -11.97 -3.65
N THR A 104 14.60 -12.62 -4.80
CA THR A 104 15.57 -13.71 -5.05
C THR A 104 17.03 -13.28 -4.98
N GLN A 105 17.32 -11.97 -5.00
CA GLN A 105 18.66 -11.39 -4.83
C GLN A 105 18.89 -10.88 -3.39
N ILE A 106 17.86 -10.92 -2.55
CA ILE A 106 17.90 -10.43 -1.15
C ILE A 106 18.00 -11.62 -0.20
N CYS A 107 17.27 -12.69 -0.45
CA CYS A 107 17.32 -13.93 0.34
C CYS A 107 17.15 -15.18 -0.53
N ASP A 108 17.62 -16.32 -0.02
CA ASP A 108 17.67 -17.58 -0.78
C ASP A 108 16.30 -18.19 -1.08
N ASN A 109 15.32 -17.98 -0.18
CA ASN A 109 14.01 -18.62 -0.25
C ASN A 109 12.87 -17.60 -0.03
N PRO A 110 12.66 -16.67 -0.98
CA PRO A 110 11.65 -15.63 -0.83
C PRO A 110 10.24 -16.23 -0.85
N HIS A 111 9.39 -15.75 0.06
CA HIS A 111 7.98 -16.10 0.13
C HIS A 111 7.14 -14.85 0.02
N PHE A 112 5.98 -14.94 -0.65
CA PHE A 112 5.10 -13.80 -0.82
C PHE A 112 4.31 -13.50 0.47
N ILE A 113 3.77 -14.56 1.08
CA ILE A 113 3.12 -14.52 2.39
C ILE A 113 3.53 -15.80 3.13
N VAL A 114 3.99 -15.68 4.38
CA VAL A 114 4.34 -16.79 5.28
C VAL A 114 3.35 -16.78 6.43
N ASP A 115 2.71 -17.92 6.72
CA ASP A 115 1.77 -18.07 7.84
C ASP A 115 0.62 -17.02 7.91
N GLY A 116 0.26 -16.46 6.75
CA GLY A 116 -0.76 -15.43 6.62
C GLY A 116 -0.20 -14.01 6.83
N ALA A 117 -0.77 -13.05 6.11
CA ALA A 117 -0.33 -11.66 6.18
C ALA A 117 -0.91 -10.99 7.43
N ASN A 118 -0.04 -10.51 8.29
CA ASN A 118 -0.35 -10.06 9.63
C ASN A 118 0.28 -8.68 9.90
N ARG A 119 -0.22 -7.98 10.93
CA ARG A 119 0.30 -6.65 11.29
C ARG A 119 1.78 -6.64 11.71
N THR A 120 2.33 -7.78 12.14
CA THR A 120 3.74 -7.90 12.54
C THR A 120 4.70 -8.03 11.35
N ASP A 121 4.17 -8.29 10.15
CA ASP A 121 4.95 -8.29 8.91
C ASP A 121 5.27 -6.86 8.43
N ILE A 122 4.68 -5.84 9.06
CA ILE A 122 4.73 -4.45 8.61
C ILE A 122 5.65 -3.65 9.53
N CYS A 123 6.86 -3.38 9.02
CA CYS A 123 7.86 -2.55 9.68
C CYS A 123 8.15 -1.32 8.81
N GLN A 124 8.12 -0.13 9.40
CA GLN A 124 8.42 1.10 8.69
C GLN A 124 9.91 1.18 8.31
N GLY A 125 10.18 1.57 7.07
CA GLY A 125 11.53 1.90 6.59
C GLY A 125 11.89 3.37 6.83
N GLU A 126 12.73 3.93 5.96
CA GLU A 126 13.16 5.33 6.05
C GLU A 126 12.15 6.34 5.46
N LEU A 127 11.10 5.85 4.78
CA LEU A 127 10.08 6.70 4.17
C LEU A 127 9.05 7.18 5.21
N GLY A 128 8.61 8.43 5.07
CA GLY A 128 7.61 9.07 5.93
C GLY A 128 6.17 8.68 5.60
N ASP A 129 5.89 7.39 5.40
CA ASP A 129 4.61 6.85 4.92
C ASP A 129 3.87 6.03 5.99
N CYS A 130 4.11 6.32 7.28
CA CYS A 130 3.48 5.63 8.41
C CYS A 130 1.95 5.57 8.33
N TRP A 131 1.31 6.58 7.72
CA TRP A 131 -0.13 6.65 7.50
C TRP A 131 -0.63 5.52 6.57
N LEU A 132 0.15 5.13 5.56
CA LEU A 132 -0.17 4.02 4.68
C LEU A 132 0.06 2.68 5.39
N LEU A 133 1.18 2.54 6.10
CA LEU A 133 1.50 1.32 6.85
C LEU A 133 0.47 1.02 7.92
N ALA A 134 -0.03 2.05 8.62
CA ALA A 134 -1.13 1.90 9.57
C ALA A 134 -2.41 1.37 8.90
N ALA A 135 -2.74 1.86 7.69
CA ALA A 135 -3.88 1.37 6.93
C ALA A 135 -3.71 -0.10 6.49
N ILE A 136 -2.51 -0.48 6.02
CA ILE A 136 -2.21 -1.88 5.65
C ILE A 136 -2.28 -2.78 6.89
N ALA A 137 -1.75 -2.35 8.04
CA ALA A 137 -1.82 -3.10 9.29
C ALA A 137 -3.28 -3.32 9.73
N CYS A 138 -4.13 -2.30 9.64
CA CYS A 138 -5.57 -2.45 9.86
C CYS A 138 -6.21 -3.42 8.86
N LEU A 139 -5.80 -3.41 7.59
CA LEU A 139 -6.32 -4.32 6.57
C LEU A 139 -6.02 -5.78 6.90
N THR A 140 -4.87 -6.08 7.52
CA THR A 140 -4.53 -7.47 7.93
C THR A 140 -5.48 -8.05 8.98
N LEU A 141 -6.21 -7.21 9.72
CA LEU A 141 -7.20 -7.66 10.72
C LEU A 141 -8.45 -8.28 10.07
N ASN A 142 -8.65 -8.09 8.77
CA ASN A 142 -9.76 -8.67 8.03
C ASN A 142 -9.26 -9.32 6.75
N GLU A 143 -8.99 -10.62 6.83
CA GLU A 143 -8.57 -11.44 5.70
C GLU A 143 -9.44 -11.28 4.45
N LYS A 144 -10.77 -11.23 4.60
CA LYS A 144 -11.68 -11.12 3.45
C LYS A 144 -11.47 -9.82 2.68
N LEU A 145 -11.17 -8.72 3.37
CA LEU A 145 -10.85 -7.44 2.74
C LEU A 145 -9.42 -7.43 2.21
N LEU A 146 -8.48 -7.99 2.97
CA LEU A 146 -7.09 -8.13 2.55
C LEU A 146 -6.98 -8.85 1.20
N TYR A 147 -7.69 -9.96 1.03
CA TYR A 147 -7.64 -10.74 -0.22
C TYR A 147 -8.38 -10.11 -1.41
N ARG A 148 -9.13 -9.02 -1.19
CA ARG A 148 -9.59 -8.17 -2.30
C ARG A 148 -8.45 -7.30 -2.81
N VAL A 149 -7.55 -6.86 -1.93
CA VAL A 149 -6.40 -6.01 -2.29
C VAL A 149 -5.21 -6.83 -2.77
N ILE A 150 -4.95 -7.98 -2.12
CA ILE A 150 -3.83 -8.88 -2.38
C ILE A 150 -4.38 -10.25 -2.82
N PRO A 151 -4.49 -10.50 -4.13
CA PRO A 151 -4.89 -11.81 -4.66
C PRO A 151 -3.92 -12.92 -4.22
N ARG A 152 -4.47 -14.09 -3.87
CA ARG A 152 -3.72 -15.21 -3.27
C ARG A 152 -2.88 -16.02 -4.26
N ASP A 153 -3.12 -15.88 -5.56
CA ASP A 153 -2.51 -16.66 -6.64
C ASP A 153 -1.14 -16.13 -7.08
N GLN A 154 -0.35 -15.67 -6.11
CA GLN A 154 0.94 -15.04 -6.30
C GLN A 154 2.02 -15.75 -5.48
N SER A 155 3.10 -16.17 -6.14
CA SER A 155 4.17 -16.95 -5.52
C SER A 155 5.53 -16.66 -6.16
N PHE A 156 6.59 -16.96 -5.42
CA PHE A 156 7.97 -16.99 -5.93
C PHE A 156 8.38 -18.36 -6.49
N THR A 157 7.63 -19.42 -6.19
CA THR A 157 7.95 -20.80 -6.60
C THR A 157 7.15 -21.24 -7.82
N GLU A 158 5.86 -20.93 -7.84
CA GLU A 158 4.94 -21.35 -8.90
C GLU A 158 4.71 -20.23 -9.91
N ASN A 159 4.93 -20.52 -11.20
CA ASN A 159 4.72 -19.58 -12.31
C ASN A 159 5.39 -18.20 -12.10
N TYR A 160 6.54 -18.21 -11.42
CA TYR A 160 7.26 -16.98 -11.12
C TYR A 160 7.88 -16.39 -12.39
N ALA A 161 7.45 -15.18 -12.73
CA ALA A 161 7.98 -14.38 -13.84
C ALA A 161 8.41 -12.98 -13.39
N GLY A 162 8.65 -12.77 -12.10
CA GLY A 162 9.05 -11.45 -11.57
C GLY A 162 7.97 -10.37 -11.69
N ILE A 163 6.69 -10.75 -11.73
CA ILE A 163 5.52 -9.86 -11.80
C ILE A 163 4.52 -10.20 -10.68
N PHE A 164 3.90 -9.17 -10.11
CA PHE A 164 2.87 -9.24 -9.08
C PHE A 164 1.75 -8.24 -9.40
N HIS A 165 0.58 -8.39 -8.79
CA HIS A 165 -0.54 -7.48 -8.94
C HIS A 165 -1.30 -7.26 -7.62
N PHE A 166 -1.90 -6.08 -7.51
CA PHE A 166 -2.69 -5.62 -6.38
C PHE A 166 -3.93 -4.89 -6.89
N GLN A 167 -4.98 -4.83 -6.08
CA GLN A 167 -6.21 -4.12 -6.44
C GLN A 167 -6.47 -2.96 -5.48
N PHE A 168 -6.68 -1.77 -6.01
CA PHE A 168 -7.00 -0.57 -5.25
C PHE A 168 -8.36 -0.03 -5.68
N TRP A 169 -9.16 0.42 -4.71
CA TRP A 169 -10.37 1.18 -4.99
C TRP A 169 -10.00 2.62 -5.34
N ARG A 170 -10.57 3.16 -6.42
CA ARG A 170 -10.25 4.49 -6.95
C ARG A 170 -11.48 5.26 -7.36
#